data_AF-A0A7V9HUG3-F1
#
_entry.id   AF-A0A7V9HUG3-F1
#
_cell.length_a   1.000
_cell.length_b   1.000
_cell.length_c   1.000
_cell.angle_alpha   90.00
_cell.angle_beta   90.00
_cell.angle_gamma   90.00
#
_symmetry.space_group_name_H-M   'P 1'
#
loop_
_entity.id
_entity.type
_entity.pdbx_description
1 polymer ?
#
loop_
_entity_poly.entity_id
_entity_poly.type
_entity_poly.pdbx_seq_one_letter_code
_entity_poly.pdbx_strand_id
1 'polypeptide(L)'
;MKLWPKLLKANAIEAIAELREDSKFEPATAENVKTFLAEADSNKASEKEVTARISLLTREDDRNILFETQDRTQKRWLHRNYIRK
;
A
#
# COMPACT_ATOMS: atom_id res chain seq x y z
N MET A 1 10.42 -22.95 -10.88
CA MET A 1 11.24 -21.93 -10.18
C MET A 1 10.33 -21.12 -9.26
N LYS A 2 10.62 -21.02 -7.97
CA LYS A 2 9.74 -20.32 -7.02
C LYS A 2 9.80 -18.80 -7.27
N LEU A 3 8.65 -18.12 -7.30
CA LEU A 3 8.54 -16.69 -7.60
C LEU A 3 9.15 -15.80 -6.50
N TRP A 4 8.98 -16.22 -5.25
CA TRP A 4 9.36 -15.45 -4.06
C TRP A 4 10.84 -15.03 -4.02
N PRO A 5 11.83 -15.92 -4.22
CA PRO A 5 13.23 -15.50 -4.28
C PRO A 5 13.55 -14.48 -5.38
N LYS A 6 12.83 -14.51 -6.53
CA LYS A 6 13.04 -13.52 -7.59
C LYS A 6 12.56 -12.14 -7.18
N LEU A 7 11.39 -12.08 -6.53
CA LEU A 7 10.84 -10.82 -6.03
C LEU A 7 11.75 -10.21 -4.98
N LEU A 8 12.26 -11.00 -4.02
CA LEU A 8 13.21 -10.50 -3.02
C LEU A 8 14.47 -9.91 -3.67
N LYS A 9 15.04 -10.59 -4.67
CA LYS A 9 16.20 -10.09 -5.40
C LYS A 9 15.89 -8.79 -6.16
N ALA A 10 14.73 -8.70 -6.81
CA ALA A 10 14.30 -7.51 -7.53
C ALA A 10 14.14 -6.30 -6.59
N ASN A 11 13.43 -6.48 -5.46
CA ASN A 11 13.26 -5.43 -4.45
C ASN A 11 14.61 -4.94 -3.90
N ALA A 12 15.58 -5.83 -3.68
CA ALA A 12 16.92 -5.45 -3.23
C ALA A 12 17.66 -4.62 -4.30
N ILE A 13 17.54 -4.97 -5.58
CA ILE A 13 18.13 -4.22 -6.69
C ILE A 13 17.47 -2.84 -6.81
N GLU A 14 16.13 -2.76 -6.72
CA GLU A 14 15.39 -1.49 -6.74
C GLU A 14 15.80 -0.59 -5.57
N ALA A 15 15.91 -1.14 -4.35
CA ALA A 15 16.35 -0.37 -3.19
C ALA A 15 17.77 0.20 -3.34
N ILE A 16 18.68 -0.52 -4.00
CA ILE A 16 20.02 -0.02 -4.31
C ILE A 16 19.97 1.01 -5.44
N ALA A 17 19.14 0.81 -6.46
CA ALA A 17 19.00 1.74 -7.58
C ALA A 17 18.39 3.09 -7.13
N GLU A 18 17.48 3.07 -6.17
CA GLU A 18 16.84 4.25 -5.57
C GLU A 18 17.65 4.83 -4.39
N LEU A 19 18.84 4.29 -4.11
CA LEU A 19 19.68 4.78 -3.04
C LEU A 19 20.15 6.20 -3.32
N ARG A 20 19.84 7.12 -2.41
CA ARG A 20 20.29 8.51 -2.46
C ARG A 20 21.37 8.74 -1.40
N GLU A 21 22.62 8.46 -1.75
CA GLU A 21 23.78 8.41 -0.82
C GLU A 21 23.96 9.69 0.02
N ASP A 22 23.71 10.87 -0.57
CA ASP A 22 23.89 12.16 0.11
C ASP A 22 22.60 12.75 0.67
N SER A 23 21.46 12.03 0.56
CA SER A 23 20.18 12.53 1.08
C SER A 23 20.05 12.26 2.57
N LYS A 24 19.80 13.33 3.33
CA LYS A 24 19.37 13.23 4.73
C LYS A 24 17.85 13.20 4.76
N PHE A 25 17.29 12.14 5.31
CA PHE A 25 15.85 12.03 5.54
C PHE A 25 15.57 12.37 6.99
N GLU A 26 14.67 13.33 7.20
CA GLU A 26 14.14 13.57 8.54
C GLU A 26 13.30 12.36 8.98
N PRO A 27 13.46 11.88 10.23
CA PRO A 27 12.65 10.80 10.74
C PRO A 27 11.16 11.12 10.65
N ALA A 28 10.36 10.13 10.28
CA ALA A 28 8.90 10.29 10.29
C ALA A 28 8.43 10.55 11.73
N THR A 29 7.67 11.63 11.91
CA THR A 29 7.00 11.89 13.19
C THR A 29 5.72 11.07 13.29
N ALA A 30 5.19 10.91 14.50
CA ALA A 30 3.87 10.30 14.69
C ALA A 30 2.77 11.06 13.94
N GLU A 31 2.93 12.38 13.78
CA GLU A 31 1.98 13.19 13.02
C GLU A 31 2.06 12.89 11.53
N ASN A 32 3.26 12.78 10.96
CA ASN A 32 3.44 12.40 9.56
C ASN A 32 2.73 11.07 9.23
N VAL A 33 2.80 10.10 10.14
CA VAL A 33 2.13 8.80 9.98
C VAL A 33 0.60 8.96 10.02
N LYS A 34 0.07 9.73 10.97
CA LYS A 34 -1.39 9.96 11.08
C LYS A 34 -1.91 10.69 9.85
N THR A 35 -1.23 11.73 9.40
CA THR A 35 -1.57 12.48 8.19
C THR A 35 -1.57 11.56 6.98
N PHE A 36 -0.53 10.74 6.81
CA PHE A 36 -0.46 9.77 5.71
C PHE A 36 -1.64 8.79 5.70
N LEU A 37 -1.99 8.20 6.84
CA LEU A 37 -3.12 7.28 6.94
C LEU A 37 -4.45 7.97 6.62
N ALA A 38 -4.65 9.19 7.15
CA ALA A 38 -5.86 9.98 6.91
C ALA A 38 -6.00 10.40 5.44
N GLU A 39 -4.91 10.84 4.80
CA GLU A 39 -4.88 11.20 3.38
C GLU A 39 -5.27 9.99 2.51
N ALA A 40 -4.64 8.85 2.73
CA ALA A 40 -4.92 7.62 1.99
C ALA A 40 -6.37 7.13 2.16
N ASP A 41 -6.97 7.33 3.34
CA ASP A 41 -8.36 6.97 3.62
C ASP A 41 -9.39 7.93 3.01
N SER A 42 -9.02 9.19 2.78
CA SER A 42 -9.92 10.24 2.29
C SER A 42 -10.27 10.12 0.80
N ASN A 43 -9.47 9.36 0.05
CA ASN A 43 -9.59 9.22 -1.38
C ASN A 43 -10.84 8.42 -1.80
N LYS A 44 -11.34 8.71 -3.01
CA LYS A 44 -12.49 8.00 -3.55
C LYS A 44 -12.15 6.53 -3.77
N ALA A 45 -12.98 5.66 -3.21
CA ALA A 45 -12.87 4.22 -3.39
C ALA A 45 -13.37 3.80 -4.77
N SER A 46 -12.59 2.98 -5.45
CA SER A 46 -13.03 2.09 -6.52
C SER A 46 -13.15 0.67 -5.96
N GLU A 47 -14.22 -0.05 -6.29
CA GLU A 47 -14.43 -1.40 -5.80
C GLU A 47 -14.46 -2.38 -6.96
N LYS A 48 -13.71 -3.47 -6.81
CA LYS A 48 -13.70 -4.60 -7.74
C LYS A 48 -14.21 -5.83 -7.01
N GLU A 49 -15.21 -6.49 -7.58
CA GLU A 49 -15.60 -7.81 -7.13
C GLU A 49 -14.55 -8.84 -7.55
N VAL A 50 -14.03 -9.59 -6.58
CA VAL A 50 -13.09 -10.69 -6.82
C VAL A 50 -13.83 -12.02 -6.82
N THR A 51 -14.72 -12.20 -5.84
CA THR A 51 -15.70 -13.28 -5.78
C THR A 51 -16.99 -12.74 -5.16
N ALA A 52 -18.07 -13.53 -5.14
CA ALA A 52 -19.33 -13.16 -4.50
C ALA A 52 -19.16 -12.73 -3.02
N ARG A 53 -18.16 -13.28 -2.31
CA ARG A 53 -17.88 -12.95 -0.90
C ARG A 53 -16.77 -11.92 -0.71
N ILE A 54 -15.85 -11.80 -1.67
CA ILE A 54 -14.64 -10.98 -1.53
C ILE A 54 -14.65 -9.82 -2.52
N SER A 55 -14.47 -8.60 -2.03
CA SER A 55 -14.15 -7.44 -2.86
C SER A 55 -12.81 -6.83 -2.54
N LEU A 56 -12.22 -6.18 -3.54
CA LEU A 56 -11.04 -5.35 -3.41
C LEU A 56 -11.46 -3.90 -3.56
N LEU A 57 -11.31 -3.14 -2.48
CA LEU A 57 -11.44 -1.70 -2.49
C LEU A 57 -10.06 -1.08 -2.69
N THR A 58 -9.96 -0.16 -3.65
CA THR A 58 -8.74 0.60 -3.93
C THR A 58 -9.05 2.09 -3.84
N ARG A 59 -8.30 2.81 -3.00
CA ARG A 59 -8.28 4.28 -3.00
C ARG A 59 -6.91 4.73 -3.49
N GLU A 60 -6.86 5.55 -4.53
CA GLU A 60 -5.60 5.97 -5.15
C GLU A 60 -5.66 7.44 -5.54
N ASP A 61 -4.58 8.16 -5.22
CA ASP A 61 -4.27 9.49 -5.73
C ASP A 61 -2.83 9.53 -6.30
N ASP A 62 -2.33 10.71 -6.63
CA ASP A 62 -0.98 10.90 -7.18
C ASP A 62 0.16 10.49 -6.22
N ARG A 63 -0.15 10.31 -4.94
CA ARG A 63 0.81 10.18 -3.84
C ARG A 63 0.64 8.91 -3.01
N ASN A 64 -0.56 8.38 -2.91
CA ASN A 64 -0.96 7.35 -1.98
C ASN A 64 -1.80 6.28 -2.68
N ILE A 65 -1.63 5.03 -2.26
CA ILE A 65 -2.50 3.91 -2.64
C ILE A 65 -2.89 3.16 -1.36
N LEU A 66 -4.18 2.89 -1.23
CA LEU A 66 -4.74 2.01 -0.21
C LEU A 66 -5.49 0.86 -0.86
N PHE A 67 -5.11 -0.35 -0.49
CA PHE A 67 -5.83 -1.57 -0.85
C PHE A 67 -6.50 -2.19 0.38
N GLU A 68 -7.77 -2.51 0.25
CA GLU A 68 -8.56 -3.24 1.25
C GLU A 68 -9.20 -4.46 0.61
N THR A 69 -8.79 -5.66 1.02
CA THR A 69 -9.52 -6.88 0.70
C THR A 69 -10.59 -7.08 1.75
N GLN A 70 -11.86 -7.02 1.36
CA GLN A 70 -13.00 -7.07 2.27
C GLN A 70 -13.80 -8.36 2.12
N ASP A 71 -14.23 -8.92 3.25
CA ASP A 71 -15.28 -9.93 3.32
C ASP A 71 -16.64 -9.22 3.38
N ARG A 72 -17.44 -9.36 2.33
CA ARG A 72 -18.76 -8.72 2.21
C ARG A 72 -19.77 -9.25 3.22
N THR A 73 -19.66 -10.52 3.61
CA THR A 73 -20.56 -11.16 4.57
C THR A 73 -20.25 -10.70 5.98
N GLN A 74 -18.97 -10.62 6.34
CA GLN A 74 -18.55 -10.20 7.68
C GLN A 74 -18.39 -8.68 7.83
N LYS A 75 -18.44 -7.92 6.73
CA LYS A 75 -18.22 -6.46 6.68
C LYS A 75 -16.91 -6.06 7.36
N ARG A 76 -15.85 -6.83 7.12
CA ARG A 76 -14.50 -6.62 7.69
C ARG A 76 -13.44 -6.75 6.61
N TRP A 77 -12.35 -6.01 6.75
CA TRP A 77 -11.16 -6.21 5.93
C TRP A 77 -10.38 -7.43 6.42
N LEU A 78 -9.93 -8.27 5.49
CA LEU A 78 -8.98 -9.36 5.75
C LEU A 78 -7.53 -8.84 5.65
N HIS A 79 -7.28 -7.99 4.65
CA HIS A 79 -5.99 -7.38 4.40
C HIS A 79 -6.17 -5.90 4.08
N ARG A 80 -5.29 -5.06 4.64
CA ARG A 80 -5.25 -3.62 4.42
C ARG A 80 -3.80 -3.19 4.24
N ASN A 81 -3.51 -2.50 3.14
CA ASN A 81 -2.15 -2.08 2.80
C ASN A 81 -2.17 -0.60 2.41
N TYR A 82 -1.25 0.17 2.98
CA TYR A 82 -1.02 1.57 2.64
C TYR A 82 0.34 1.69 1.96
N ILE A 83 0.39 2.39 0.84
CA ILE A 83 1.60 2.57 0.04
C ILE A 83 1.72 4.05 -0.31
N ARG A 84 2.92 4.60 -0.07
CA ARG A 84 3.31 5.92 -0.57
C ARG A 84 4.06 5.72 -1.89
N LYS A 85 3.68 6.48 -2.93
CA LYS A 85 4.35 6.50 -4.24
C LYS A 85 5.67 7.26 -4.17
#